data_AF-A0A7X6CGB1-F1
#
_entry.id   AF-A0A7X6CGB1-F1
#
_cell.length_a   1.000
_cell.length_b   1.000
_cell.length_c   1.000
_cell.angle_alpha   90.00
_cell.angle_beta   90.00
_cell.angle_gamma   90.00
#
_symmetry.space_group_name_H-M   'P 1'
#
loop_
_entity.id
_entity.type
_entity.pdbx_description
1 polymer ?
#
loop_
_entity_poly.entity_id
_entity_poly.type
_entity_poly.pdbx_seq_one_letter_code
_entity_poly.pdbx_strand_id
1 'polypeptide(L)'
;MIKQQHKLRFLPKDHWILAACLNLVPKRGITPDEAIDRVNSAGIPFNLMCQWSNKRQELDILAVFYIARLEDIPLTDEQHQFLWNLFGNESLLGMGAGSIRDYENIMVRSHLETLAPAPPKPNWYVHPGKLQPEETVPIC
;
A
#
# COMPACT_ATOMS: atom_id res chain seq x y z
N MET A 1 -21.08 1.11 22.67
CA MET A 1 -19.69 1.58 22.45
C MET A 1 -18.98 0.54 21.60
N ILE A 2 -18.69 0.87 20.33
CA ILE A 2 -18.05 -0.05 19.38
C ILE A 2 -16.57 -0.11 19.73
N LYS A 3 -16.06 -1.32 20.04
CA LYS A 3 -14.63 -1.58 20.24
C LYS A 3 -13.90 -1.19 18.96
N GLN A 4 -13.11 -0.12 18.99
CA GLN A 4 -12.19 0.20 17.91
C GLN A 4 -11.24 -0.98 17.75
N GLN A 5 -11.47 -1.79 16.71
CA GLN A 5 -10.59 -2.90 16.39
C GLN A 5 -9.42 -2.31 15.62
N HIS A 6 -8.31 -2.04 16.31
CA HIS A 6 -7.02 -1.65 15.71
C HIS A 6 -6.35 -2.78 14.92
N LYS A 7 -7.08 -3.88 14.64
CA LYS A 7 -6.56 -5.05 13.94
C LYS A 7 -7.14 -5.06 12.53
N LEU A 8 -6.27 -5.00 11.53
CA LEU A 8 -6.64 -5.27 10.14
C LEU A 8 -6.97 -6.77 10.03
N ARG A 9 -8.26 -7.14 10.16
CA ARG A 9 -8.67 -8.55 10.17
C ARG A 9 -9.04 -9.06 8.78
N PHE A 10 -9.76 -8.26 7.99
CA PHE A 10 -10.29 -8.66 6.69
C PHE A 10 -10.38 -7.45 5.77
N LEU A 11 -9.94 -7.61 4.52
CA LEU A 11 -10.18 -6.63 3.47
C LEU A 11 -11.50 -6.97 2.78
N PRO A 12 -12.44 -6.02 2.65
CA PRO A 12 -13.68 -6.28 1.94
C PRO A 12 -13.38 -6.61 0.47
N LYS A 13 -14.20 -7.46 -0.15
CA LYS A 13 -14.12 -7.71 -1.59
C LYS A 13 -14.25 -6.40 -2.37
N ASP A 14 -13.57 -6.33 -3.51
CA ASP A 14 -13.57 -5.17 -4.42
C ASP A 14 -13.06 -3.86 -3.79
N HIS A 15 -12.31 -3.93 -2.69
CA HIS A 15 -11.63 -2.78 -2.08
C HIS A 15 -10.12 -2.79 -2.34
N TRP A 16 -9.59 -1.60 -2.51
CA TRP A 16 -8.17 -1.29 -2.55
C TRP A 16 -7.69 -0.89 -1.17
N ILE A 17 -6.50 -1.36 -0.81
CA ILE A 17 -5.78 -0.91 0.38
C ILE A 17 -4.57 -0.10 -0.04
N LEU A 18 -4.37 1.02 0.66
CA LEU A 18 -3.10 1.71 0.73
C LEU A 18 -2.68 1.80 2.20
N ALA A 19 -1.54 1.19 2.53
CA ALA A 19 -1.01 1.19 3.88
C ALA A 19 0.52 1.21 3.89
N ALA A 20 1.13 1.88 4.85
CA ALA A 20 2.56 1.84 5.09
C ALA A 20 2.90 1.00 6.33
N CYS A 21 3.89 0.12 6.23
CA CYS A 21 4.45 -0.60 7.38
C CYS A 21 5.52 0.26 8.06
N LEU A 22 5.18 0.82 9.21
CA LEU A 22 6.04 1.75 9.94
C LEU A 22 7.35 1.11 10.42
N ASN A 23 7.34 -0.20 10.70
CA ASN A 23 8.54 -0.92 11.08
C ASN A 23 9.58 -1.00 9.94
N LEU A 24 9.17 -0.80 8.69
CA LEU A 24 10.07 -0.84 7.52
C LEU A 24 10.54 0.53 7.07
N VAL A 25 9.92 1.60 7.60
CA VAL A 25 10.30 2.99 7.33
C VAL A 25 11.79 3.26 7.55
N PRO A 26 12.48 2.68 8.56
CA PRO A 26 13.94 2.85 8.72
C PRO A 26 14.78 2.46 7.50
N LYS A 27 14.29 1.60 6.60
CA LYS A 27 14.97 1.27 5.33
C LYS A 27 15.12 2.49 4.40
N ARG A 28 14.30 3.53 4.60
CA ARG A 28 14.33 4.80 3.88
C ARG A 28 15.19 5.86 4.57
N GLY A 29 15.84 5.52 5.69
CA GLY A 29 16.70 6.44 6.45
C GLY A 29 15.94 7.47 7.28
N ILE A 30 14.66 7.25 7.58
CA ILE A 30 13.84 8.09 8.46
C ILE A 30 13.22 7.25 9.57
N THR A 31 12.83 7.87 10.68
CA THR A 31 12.15 7.17 11.79
C THR A 31 10.63 7.06 11.54
N PRO A 32 9.93 6.13 12.22
CA PRO A 32 8.47 6.08 12.19
C PRO A 32 7.81 7.40 12.59
N ASP A 33 8.31 8.06 13.63
CA ASP A 33 7.77 9.33 14.12
C ASP A 33 7.93 10.44 13.06
N GLU A 34 9.12 10.55 12.45
CA GLU A 34 9.36 11.50 11.36
C GLU A 34 8.44 11.25 10.16
N ALA A 35 8.17 9.98 9.83
CA ALA A 35 7.26 9.64 8.75
C ALA A 35 5.82 10.04 9.07
N ILE A 36 5.36 9.80 10.30
CA ILE A 36 4.03 10.21 10.75
C ILE A 36 3.89 11.73 10.79
N ASP A 37 4.89 12.46 11.27
CA ASP A 37 4.89 13.92 11.30
C ASP A 37 4.80 14.52 9.89
N ARG A 38 5.50 13.92 8.91
CA ARG A 38 5.42 14.33 7.51
C ARG A 38 4.03 14.07 6.91
N VAL A 39 3.42 12.93 7.21
CA VAL A 39 2.05 12.60 6.78
C VAL A 39 1.04 13.57 7.38
N ASN A 40 1.15 13.84 8.68
CA ASN A 40 0.31 14.81 9.40
C ASN A 40 0.45 16.22 8.81
N SER A 41 1.69 16.65 8.54
CA SER A 41 1.98 17.96 7.94
C SER A 41 1.42 18.10 6.52
N ALA A 42 1.32 16.98 5.79
CA ALA A 42 0.69 16.93 4.47
C ALA A 42 -0.85 16.85 4.52
N GLY A 43 -1.46 16.82 5.71
CA GLY A 43 -2.91 16.74 5.89
C GLY A 43 -3.52 15.43 5.38
N ILE A 44 -2.73 14.35 5.31
CA ILE A 44 -3.19 13.06 4.80
C ILE A 44 -3.75 12.23 5.96
N PRO A 45 -5.04 11.85 5.93
CA PRO A 45 -5.63 11.03 6.99
C PRO A 45 -5.10 9.59 6.93
N PHE A 46 -4.92 8.98 8.09
CA PHE A 46 -4.61 7.55 8.21
C PHE A 46 -5.16 7.01 9.53
N ASN A 47 -5.33 5.69 9.58
CA ASN A 47 -5.63 4.94 10.80
C ASN A 47 -4.43 4.09 11.18
N LEU A 48 -4.06 4.13 12.46
CA LEU A 48 -3.09 3.18 13.00
C LEU A 48 -3.74 1.83 13.22
N MET A 49 -3.16 0.82 12.59
CA MET A 49 -3.56 -0.59 12.75
C MET A 49 -2.33 -1.44 13.05
N CYS A 50 -2.55 -2.62 13.62
CA CYS A 50 -1.49 -3.58 13.86
C CYS A 50 -1.85 -4.99 13.38
N GLN A 51 -0.82 -5.76 13.08
CA GLN A 51 -0.93 -7.18 12.71
C GLN A 51 0.24 -7.96 13.35
N TRP A 52 -0.02 -9.20 13.77
CA TRP A 52 1.01 -10.06 14.34
C TRP A 52 1.68 -10.90 13.26
N SER A 53 3.01 -10.82 13.14
CA SER A 53 3.79 -11.63 12.21
C SER A 53 4.25 -12.94 12.86
N ASN A 54 3.59 -14.04 12.51
CA ASN A 54 4.04 -15.38 12.95
C ASN A 54 5.44 -15.74 12.43
N LYS A 55 5.85 -15.23 11.27
CA LYS A 55 7.17 -15.54 10.69
C LYS A 55 8.31 -14.86 11.45
N ARG A 56 8.10 -13.62 11.86
CA ARG A 56 9.14 -12.79 12.51
C ARG A 56 8.94 -12.65 14.02
N GLN A 57 7.84 -13.20 14.55
CA GLN A 57 7.47 -13.14 15.97
C GLN A 57 7.44 -11.69 16.49
N GLU A 58 6.85 -10.79 15.71
CA GLU A 58 6.81 -9.36 16.01
C GLU A 58 5.43 -8.75 15.67
N LEU A 59 5.16 -7.58 16.25
CA LEU A 59 4.00 -6.75 15.91
C LEU A 59 4.37 -5.77 14.79
N ASP A 60 3.71 -5.88 13.64
CA ASP A 60 3.78 -4.86 12.61
C ASP A 60 2.79 -3.74 12.95
N ILE A 61 3.26 -2.50 12.87
CA ILE A 61 2.49 -1.27 13.00
C ILE A 61 2.29 -0.70 11.60
N LEU A 62 1.04 -0.39 11.28
CA LEU A 62 0.60 0.04 9.96
C LEU A 62 -0.05 1.42 10.06
N ALA A 63 0.32 2.31 9.16
CA ALA A 63 -0.47 3.50 8.84
C ALA A 63 -1.35 3.17 7.63
N VAL A 64 -2.65 2.97 7.85
CA VAL A 64 -3.62 2.62 6.80
C VAL A 64 -4.30 3.89 6.32
N PHE A 65 -4.02 4.31 5.10
CA PHE A 65 -4.54 5.55 4.53
C PHE A 65 -5.97 5.39 4.04
N TYR A 66 -6.27 4.28 3.36
CA TYR A 66 -7.63 3.92 2.99
C TYR A 66 -7.80 2.42 2.79
N ILE A 67 -9.06 2.00 2.97
CA ILE A 67 -9.62 0.75 2.46
C ILE A 67 -10.91 1.16 1.75
N ALA A 68 -10.89 1.27 0.43
CA ALA A 68 -11.97 1.88 -0.34
C ALA A 68 -12.15 1.18 -1.68
N ARG A 69 -13.34 1.27 -2.27
CA ARG A 69 -13.52 0.88 -3.67
C ARG A 69 -12.75 1.81 -4.59
N LEU A 70 -12.52 1.40 -5.84
CA LEU A 70 -11.75 2.20 -6.80
C LEU A 70 -12.42 3.56 -7.06
N GLU A 71 -13.74 3.57 -7.13
CA GLU A 71 -14.57 4.77 -7.31
C GLU A 71 -14.61 5.69 -6.08
N ASP A 72 -14.22 5.19 -4.90
CA ASP A 72 -14.32 5.87 -3.62
C ASP A 72 -12.93 6.22 -3.03
N ILE A 73 -11.87 6.22 -3.84
CA ILE A 73 -10.52 6.54 -3.36
C ILE A 73 -10.48 7.98 -2.83
N PRO A 74 -10.16 8.19 -1.53
CA PRO A 74 -10.31 9.49 -0.89
C PRO A 74 -9.06 10.38 -1.04
N LEU A 75 -7.99 9.88 -1.66
CA LEU A 75 -6.72 10.59 -1.82
C LEU A 75 -6.58 11.13 -3.24
N THR A 76 -6.03 12.33 -3.35
CA THR A 76 -5.63 12.94 -4.62
C THR A 76 -4.37 12.29 -5.19
N ASP A 77 -4.10 12.47 -6.49
CA ASP A 77 -2.86 12.01 -7.14
C ASP A 77 -1.60 12.55 -6.44
N GLU A 78 -1.65 13.81 -5.99
CA GLU A 78 -0.55 14.48 -5.28
C GLU A 78 -0.26 13.82 -3.94
N GLN A 79 -1.31 13.42 -3.20
CA GLN A 79 -1.17 12.69 -1.95
C GLN A 79 -0.63 11.28 -2.17
N HIS A 80 -1.07 10.58 -3.22
CA HIS A 80 -0.48 9.29 -3.59
C HIS A 80 1.01 9.42 -3.92
N GLN A 81 1.39 10.42 -4.72
CA GLN A 81 2.78 10.66 -5.07
C GLN A 81 3.63 11.04 -3.85
N PHE A 82 3.06 11.83 -2.92
CA PHE A 82 3.72 12.16 -1.66
C PHE A 82 4.01 10.89 -0.84
N LEU A 83 2.99 10.06 -0.63
CA LEU A 83 3.13 8.81 0.13
C LEU A 83 4.13 7.87 -0.53
N TRP A 84 4.11 7.78 -1.85
CA TRP A 84 5.08 7.02 -2.62
C TRP A 84 6.52 7.50 -2.40
N ASN A 85 6.75 8.80 -2.51
CA ASN A 85 8.08 9.39 -2.32
C ASN A 85 8.61 9.16 -0.90
N LEU A 86 7.70 9.23 0.08
CA LEU A 86 8.02 9.05 1.49
C LEU A 86 8.37 7.59 1.81
N PHE A 87 7.47 6.66 1.48
CA PHE A 87 7.53 5.28 1.94
C PHE A 87 8.20 4.32 0.95
N GLY A 88 8.11 4.59 -0.35
CA GLY A 88 8.63 3.70 -1.40
C GLY A 88 8.05 2.28 -1.32
N ASN A 89 8.67 1.34 -2.03
CA ASN A 89 8.22 -0.07 -2.05
C ASN A 89 8.68 -0.87 -0.84
N GLU A 90 9.66 -0.30 -0.14
CA GLU A 90 10.23 -0.86 1.05
C GLU A 90 9.23 -0.84 2.20
N SER A 91 8.31 0.13 2.21
CA SER A 91 7.35 0.31 3.29
C SER A 91 5.90 0.58 2.85
N LEU A 92 5.62 0.97 1.60
CA LEU A 92 4.26 1.22 1.11
C LEU A 92 3.68 0.01 0.39
N LEU A 93 2.52 -0.43 0.85
CA LEU A 93 1.69 -1.44 0.21
C LEU A 93 0.50 -0.76 -0.48
N GLY A 94 0.41 -0.91 -1.80
CA GLY A 94 -0.78 -0.57 -2.58
C GLY A 94 -1.26 -1.79 -3.36
N MET A 95 -2.46 -2.28 -3.06
CA MET A 95 -3.04 -3.45 -3.77
C MET A 95 -4.56 -3.36 -3.89
N GLY A 96 -5.10 -3.84 -5.01
CA GLY A 96 -6.54 -3.92 -5.28
C GLY A 96 -7.10 -5.32 -5.02
N ALA A 97 -8.32 -5.40 -4.51
CA ALA A 97 -9.11 -6.63 -4.56
C ALA A 97 -9.54 -6.88 -6.01
N GLY A 98 -9.04 -7.98 -6.57
CA GLY A 98 -9.12 -8.31 -8.00
C GLY A 98 -7.97 -9.22 -8.41
N SER A 99 -6.83 -9.13 -7.73
CA SER A 99 -5.88 -10.25 -7.68
C SER A 99 -6.47 -11.36 -6.81
N ILE A 100 -6.36 -12.61 -7.27
CA ILE A 100 -6.87 -13.88 -6.69
C ILE A 100 -6.22 -14.22 -5.33
N ARG A 101 -5.98 -13.23 -4.49
CA ARG A 101 -5.28 -13.37 -3.21
C ARG A 101 -6.20 -12.83 -2.15
N ASP A 102 -6.96 -13.74 -1.54
CA ASP A 102 -7.57 -13.48 -0.25
C ASP A 102 -6.47 -12.93 0.67
N TYR A 103 -6.66 -11.71 1.15
CA TYR A 103 -5.77 -11.10 2.14
C TYR A 103 -5.92 -11.76 3.51
N GLU A 104 -6.84 -12.72 3.64
CA GLU A 104 -6.83 -13.67 4.73
C GLU A 104 -5.45 -14.31 4.79
N ASN A 105 -4.67 -13.91 5.81
CA ASN A 105 -3.34 -14.44 6.15
C ASN A 105 -2.14 -13.86 5.37
N ILE A 106 -2.29 -12.80 4.56
CA ILE A 106 -1.13 -12.13 3.94
C ILE A 106 -0.64 -10.97 4.82
N MET A 107 0.54 -11.14 5.40
CA MET A 107 1.18 -10.10 6.20
C MET A 107 1.74 -8.99 5.30
N VAL A 108 1.32 -7.73 5.51
CA VAL A 108 1.83 -6.53 4.78
C VAL A 108 3.35 -6.55 4.60
N ARG A 109 4.11 -6.73 5.69
CA ARG A 109 5.58 -6.73 5.63
C ARG A 109 6.15 -7.90 4.80
N SER A 110 5.48 -9.07 4.77
CA SER A 110 5.92 -10.17 3.91
C SER A 110 5.76 -9.85 2.42
N HIS A 111 4.78 -9.05 2.04
CA HIS A 111 4.63 -8.57 0.66
C HIS A 111 5.80 -7.66 0.28
N LEU A 112 6.09 -6.68 1.14
CA LEU A 112 7.12 -5.65 0.93
C LEU A 112 8.56 -6.19 0.99
N GLU A 113 8.80 -7.27 1.73
CA GLU A 113 10.11 -7.94 1.79
C GLU A 113 10.38 -8.87 0.60
N THR A 114 9.36 -9.20 -0.20
CA THR A 114 9.58 -9.90 -1.47
C THR A 114 10.31 -8.90 -2.37
N LEU A 115 11.59 -9.13 -2.66
CA LEU A 115 12.40 -8.29 -3.55
C LEU A 115 11.72 -8.17 -4.92
N ALA A 116 10.83 -7.20 -5.05
CA ALA A 116 10.43 -6.69 -6.35
C ALA A 116 11.54 -5.73 -6.80
N PRO A 117 11.97 -5.79 -8.07
CA PRO A 117 12.74 -4.70 -8.63
C PRO A 117 11.97 -3.39 -8.40
N ALA A 118 12.70 -2.27 -8.23
CA ALA A 118 12.08 -0.96 -8.09
C ALA A 118 10.99 -0.82 -9.17
N PRO A 119 9.73 -0.65 -8.79
CA PRO A 119 8.66 -0.66 -9.76
C PRO A 119 8.82 0.53 -10.68
N PRO A 120 8.44 0.36 -11.95
CA PRO A 120 8.39 1.46 -12.87
C PRO A 120 7.48 2.55 -12.29
N LYS A 121 7.83 3.82 -12.54
CA LYS A 121 6.96 4.95 -12.21
C LYS A 121 5.55 4.63 -12.71
N PRO A 122 4.50 4.78 -11.89
CA PRO A 122 3.24 4.21 -12.28
C PRO A 122 2.67 5.03 -13.44
N ASN A 123 2.19 4.31 -14.45
CA ASN A 123 1.85 4.89 -15.74
C ASN A 123 0.38 5.28 -15.80
N TRP A 124 -0.08 6.13 -14.88
CA TRP A 124 -1.49 6.49 -14.76
C TRP A 124 -2.03 7.33 -15.94
N TYR A 125 -1.15 7.99 -16.71
CA TYR A 125 -1.55 8.99 -17.70
C TYR A 125 -1.22 8.67 -19.16
N VAL A 126 -0.54 7.57 -19.49
CA VAL A 126 -0.14 7.37 -20.89
C VAL A 126 -1.29 6.90 -21.78
N HIS A 127 -2.23 6.06 -21.30
CA HIS A 127 -3.40 5.66 -22.10
C HIS A 127 -4.71 5.53 -21.32
N PRO A 128 -5.42 6.64 -21.01
CA PRO A 128 -6.84 6.57 -20.76
C PRO A 128 -7.54 6.25 -22.09
N GLY A 129 -8.14 5.05 -22.20
CA GLY A 129 -9.05 4.70 -23.30
C GLY A 129 -8.44 4.11 -24.58
N LYS A 130 -7.25 3.48 -24.55
CA LYS A 130 -6.75 2.71 -25.71
C LYS A 130 -6.73 1.21 -25.42
N LEU A 131 -7.58 0.48 -26.14
CA LEU A 131 -7.48 -0.98 -26.32
C LEU A 131 -6.06 -1.33 -26.78
N GLN A 132 -5.47 -2.36 -26.17
CA GLN A 132 -4.17 -2.88 -26.55
C GLN A 132 -4.16 -3.27 -28.04
N PRO A 133 -3.15 -2.87 -28.83
CA PRO A 133 -2.89 -3.54 -30.09
C PRO A 133 -2.12 -4.83 -29.82
N GLU A 134 -2.54 -5.85 -30.54
CA GLU A 134 -2.15 -7.25 -30.47
C GLU A 134 -0.64 -7.50 -30.59
N GLU A 135 -0.25 -8.61 -29.97
CA GLU A 135 1.05 -9.26 -30.11
C GLU A 135 1.51 -9.30 -31.57
N THR A 136 2.72 -8.84 -31.84
CA THR A 136 3.46 -9.24 -33.03
C THR A 136 4.74 -9.93 -32.60
N VAL A 137 4.68 -11.26 -32.65
CA VAL A 137 5.82 -12.16 -32.55
C VAL A 137 6.75 -11.88 -33.73
N PRO A 138 8.05 -11.63 -33.54
CA PRO A 138 9.00 -11.73 -34.64
C PRO A 138 9.35 -13.20 -34.86
N ILE A 139 9.04 -13.66 -36.06
CA ILE A 139 9.56 -14.87 -36.70
C ILE A 139 11.07 -14.68 -36.93
N CYS A 140 11.81 -15.80 -36.83
CA CYS A 140 13.26 -15.98 -36.98
C CYS A 140 14.00 -15.03 -37.94
#